data_AF-A0A8J6MDD4-F1
#
_entry.id   AF-A0A8J6MDD4-F1
#
_cell.length_a   1.000
_cell.length_b   1.000
_cell.length_c   1.000
_cell.angle_alpha   90.00
_cell.angle_beta   90.00
_cell.angle_gamma   90.00
#
_symmetry.space_group_name_H-M   'P 1'
#
loop_
_entity.id
_entity.type
_entity.pdbx_description
1 polymer ?
#
loop_
_entity_poly.entity_id
_entity_poly.type
_entity_poly.pdbx_seq_one_letter_code
_entity_poly.pdbx_strand_id
1 'polypeptide(L)'
;MKTSEKGKTKAKPVEPEKCVCCGKMTASRDYILNPGAGHELPCCGAACYEYAQAFVARDKKFRMPFYLILTVLVVANLFLFGLTPDTRWKYVPMLGIGAMAAVFPYVFARYDRYQALGLKKTTVIIRVVAAAFAAFAAALIITY
;
A
#
# COMPACT_ATOMS: atom_id res chain seq x y z
N MET A 1 -26.70 37.83 -36.29
CA MET A 1 -26.87 38.06 -34.83
C MET A 1 -26.15 36.95 -34.07
N LYS A 2 -25.03 37.32 -33.43
CA LYS A 2 -24.30 36.73 -32.29
C LYS A 2 -24.35 35.21 -32.05
N THR A 3 -23.25 34.57 -32.44
CA THR A 3 -22.65 33.35 -31.86
C THR A 3 -22.49 33.50 -30.35
N SER A 4 -22.99 32.52 -29.57
CA SER A 4 -22.76 32.45 -28.12
C SER A 4 -21.65 31.44 -27.84
N GLU A 5 -20.44 31.97 -27.63
CA GLU A 5 -19.34 31.27 -26.97
C GLU A 5 -19.73 31.00 -25.51
N LYS A 6 -19.97 29.73 -25.15
CA LYS A 6 -20.09 29.33 -23.74
C LYS A 6 -18.70 29.19 -23.14
N GLY A 7 -18.48 30.04 -22.15
CA GLY A 7 -17.21 30.28 -21.48
C GLY A 7 -16.53 29.01 -20.95
N LYS A 8 -15.26 28.87 -21.31
CA LYS A 8 -14.29 28.04 -20.60
C LYS A 8 -14.21 28.53 -19.16
N THR A 9 -14.75 27.76 -18.22
CA THR A 9 -14.55 27.98 -16.79
C THR A 9 -13.05 27.94 -16.52
N LYS A 10 -12.47 29.09 -16.14
CA LYS A 10 -11.04 29.19 -15.86
C LYS A 10 -10.72 28.23 -14.70
N ALA A 11 -9.98 27.17 -15.00
CA ALA A 11 -9.41 26.28 -13.99
C ALA A 11 -8.59 27.12 -13.00
N LYS A 12 -8.90 27.03 -11.71
CA LYS A 12 -8.08 27.64 -10.64
C LYS A 12 -6.61 27.24 -10.85
N PRO A 13 -5.63 28.13 -10.59
CA PRO A 13 -4.23 27.73 -10.59
C PRO A 13 -4.06 26.60 -9.58
N VAL A 14 -3.76 25.41 -10.10
CA VAL A 14 -3.65 24.19 -9.30
C VAL A 14 -2.28 24.23 -8.65
N GLU A 15 -2.25 24.27 -7.31
CA GLU A 15 -0.98 24.10 -6.60
C GLU A 15 -0.38 22.73 -6.97
N PRO A 16 0.92 22.67 -7.29
CA PRO A 16 1.55 21.43 -7.70
C PRO A 16 1.54 20.45 -6.52
N GLU A 17 0.79 19.37 -6.67
CA GLU A 17 0.68 18.30 -5.69
C GLU A 17 1.49 17.08 -6.13
N LYS A 18 1.87 16.21 -5.18
CA LYS A 18 2.56 14.96 -5.52
C LYS A 18 1.58 13.95 -6.10
N CYS A 19 1.99 13.27 -7.16
CA CYS A 19 1.29 12.15 -7.76
C CYS A 19 1.22 10.97 -6.78
N VAL A 20 0.03 10.45 -6.50
CA VAL A 20 -0.15 9.34 -5.56
C VAL A 20 0.58 8.06 -5.97
N CYS A 21 0.74 7.82 -7.28
CA CYS A 21 1.35 6.59 -7.79
C CYS A 21 2.88 6.60 -7.73
N CYS A 22 3.52 7.69 -8.19
CA CYS A 22 4.98 7.76 -8.37
C CYS A 22 5.69 8.77 -7.45
N GLY A 23 4.93 9.63 -6.75
CA GLY A 23 5.45 10.65 -5.83
C GLY A 23 6.05 11.89 -6.51
N LYS A 24 6.01 11.99 -7.85
CA LYS A 24 6.49 13.17 -8.59
C LYS A 24 5.50 14.34 -8.44
N MET A 25 5.99 15.57 -8.38
CA MET A 25 5.13 16.76 -8.44
C MET A 25 4.39 16.81 -9.78
N THR A 26 3.09 17.09 -9.75
CA THR A 26 2.27 17.27 -10.93
C THR A 26 1.27 18.40 -10.73
N ALA A 27 1.13 19.22 -11.77
CA ALA A 27 0.05 20.21 -11.88
C ALA A 27 -1.14 19.66 -12.69
N SER A 28 -1.03 18.45 -13.26
CA SER A 28 -2.10 17.82 -14.04
C SER A 28 -3.20 17.29 -13.12
N ARG A 29 -4.45 17.71 -13.35
CA ARG A 29 -5.65 17.15 -12.71
C ARG A 29 -6.54 16.33 -13.65
N ASP A 30 -6.00 15.93 -14.80
CA ASP A 30 -6.76 15.14 -15.78
C ASP A 30 -7.10 13.73 -15.27
N TYR A 31 -6.33 13.22 -14.31
CA TYR A 31 -6.50 11.89 -13.74
C TYR A 31 -6.55 11.97 -12.21
N ILE A 32 -7.75 11.90 -11.64
CA ILE A 32 -8.00 12.00 -10.21
C ILE A 32 -8.50 10.66 -9.68
N LEU A 33 -7.81 10.13 -8.67
CA LEU A 33 -8.23 8.94 -7.95
C LEU A 33 -8.95 9.37 -6.66
N ASN A 34 -10.20 8.94 -6.47
CA ASN A 34 -10.92 9.14 -5.20
C ASN A 34 -11.34 7.78 -4.61
N PRO A 35 -10.47 7.14 -3.83
CA PRO A 35 -10.77 5.87 -3.17
C PRO A 35 -11.50 6.03 -1.83
N GLY A 36 -12.18 7.18 -1.60
CA GLY A 36 -12.71 7.57 -0.29
C GLY A 36 -11.69 8.30 0.59
N ALA A 37 -10.74 8.99 -0.05
CA ALA A 37 -9.75 9.83 0.62
C ALA A 37 -10.38 11.14 1.13
N GLY A 38 -9.74 11.78 2.11
CA GLY A 38 -10.19 13.08 2.62
C GLY A 38 -10.05 14.20 1.59
N HIS A 39 -9.24 13.99 0.56
CA HIS A 39 -9.03 14.87 -0.58
C HIS A 39 -8.80 14.07 -1.87
N GLU A 40 -8.98 14.74 -3.01
CA GLU A 40 -8.74 14.17 -4.33
C GLU A 40 -7.25 13.89 -4.55
N LEU A 41 -6.90 12.67 -5.02
CA LEU A 41 -5.52 12.27 -5.22
C LEU A 41 -5.12 12.34 -6.70
N PRO A 42 -4.24 13.27 -7.11
CA PRO A 42 -3.86 13.43 -8.51
C PRO A 42 -2.88 12.35 -8.97
N CYS A 43 -2.99 11.98 -10.24
CA CYS A 43 -2.05 11.15 -10.98
C CYS A 43 -1.42 11.95 -12.12
N CYS A 44 -0.12 11.73 -12.38
CA CYS A 44 0.62 12.45 -13.43
C CYS A 44 0.34 11.97 -14.87
N GLY A 45 -0.58 11.01 -15.05
CA GLY A 45 -0.93 10.45 -16.36
C GLY A 45 -1.68 9.12 -16.27
N ALA A 46 -2.21 8.66 -17.41
CA ALA A 46 -3.06 7.47 -17.53
C ALA A 46 -2.43 6.20 -16.93
N ALA A 47 -1.15 5.92 -17.25
CA ALA A 47 -0.47 4.72 -16.73
C ALA A 47 -0.34 4.72 -15.19
N CYS A 48 -0.19 5.89 -14.57
CA CYS A 48 -0.16 6.00 -13.11
C CYS A 48 -1.54 5.82 -12.50
N TYR A 49 -2.57 6.32 -13.18
CA TYR A 49 -3.96 6.19 -12.78
C TYR A 49 -4.44 4.75 -12.85
N GLU A 50 -4.23 4.05 -13.96
CA GLU A 50 -4.61 2.64 -14.12
C GLU A 50 -3.92 1.75 -13.08
N TYR A 51 -2.62 1.96 -12.84
CA TYR A 51 -1.89 1.23 -11.80
C TYR A 51 -2.49 1.48 -10.41
N ALA A 52 -2.75 2.74 -10.07
CA ALA A 52 -3.30 3.10 -8.76
C ALA A 52 -4.73 2.55 -8.59
N GLN A 53 -5.56 2.60 -9.63
CA GLN A 53 -6.91 2.06 -9.63
C GLN A 53 -6.90 0.53 -9.47
N ALA A 54 -6.04 -0.17 -10.21
CA ALA A 54 -5.87 -1.62 -10.06
C ALA A 54 -5.36 -2.01 -8.66
N PHE A 55 -4.47 -1.20 -8.08
CA PHE A 55 -4.00 -1.39 -6.72
C PHE A 55 -5.13 -1.24 -5.70
N VAL A 56 -5.91 -0.16 -5.77
CA VAL A 56 -7.06 0.09 -4.87
C VAL A 56 -8.10 -1.02 -5.00
N ALA A 57 -8.43 -1.44 -6.22
CA ALA A 57 -9.39 -2.52 -6.45
C ALA A 57 -8.93 -3.84 -5.82
N ARG A 58 -7.65 -4.17 -5.95
CA ARG A 58 -7.06 -5.37 -5.34
C ARG A 58 -7.03 -5.27 -3.82
N ASP A 59 -6.58 -4.14 -3.29
CA ASP A 59 -6.55 -3.87 -1.86
C ASP A 59 -7.95 -4.01 -1.26
N LYS A 60 -8.97 -3.37 -1.82
CA LYS A 60 -10.36 -3.49 -1.35
C LYS A 60 -10.86 -4.95 -1.32
N LYS A 61 -10.46 -5.77 -2.30
CA LYS A 61 -10.86 -7.19 -2.37
C LYS A 61 -10.13 -8.07 -1.34
N PHE A 62 -8.82 -7.86 -1.16
CA PHE A 62 -7.97 -8.77 -0.37
C PHE A 62 -7.64 -8.27 1.04
N ARG A 63 -7.96 -7.02 1.39
CA ARG A 63 -7.66 -6.42 2.69
C ARG A 63 -8.27 -7.21 3.86
N MET A 64 -9.54 -7.56 3.77
CA MET A 64 -10.22 -8.30 4.85
C MET A 64 -9.64 -9.72 5.03
N PRO A 65 -9.50 -10.56 3.98
CA PRO A 65 -8.82 -11.84 4.09
C PRO A 65 -7.39 -11.72 4.64
N PHE A 66 -6.62 -10.72 4.17
CA PHE A 66 -5.27 -10.48 4.63
C PHE A 66 -5.21 -10.21 6.13
N TYR A 67 -6.07 -9.31 6.65
CA TYR A 67 -6.09 -9.02 8.08
C TYR A 67 -6.54 -10.21 8.92
N LEU A 68 -7.51 -11.01 8.46
CA LEU A 68 -7.92 -12.21 9.18
C LEU A 68 -6.77 -13.21 9.33
N ILE A 69 -6.05 -13.50 8.25
CA ILE A 69 -4.92 -14.43 8.29
C ILE A 69 -3.78 -13.84 9.15
N LEU A 70 -3.50 -12.55 9.00
CA LEU A 70 -2.49 -11.86 9.81
C LEU A 70 -2.82 -11.94 11.31
N THR A 71 -4.08 -11.75 11.69
CA THR A 71 -4.52 -11.91 13.08
C THR A 71 -4.29 -13.32 13.59
N VAL A 72 -4.66 -14.34 12.81
CA VAL A 72 -4.41 -15.75 13.19
C VAL A 72 -2.92 -16.01 13.39
N LEU A 73 -2.06 -15.52 12.49
CA LEU A 73 -0.61 -15.67 12.62
C LEU A 73 -0.04 -14.93 13.83
N VAL A 74 -0.52 -13.73 14.13
CA VAL A 74 -0.09 -12.97 15.32
C VAL A 74 -0.49 -13.69 16.61
N VAL A 75 -1.72 -14.19 16.67
CA VAL A 75 -2.21 -14.97 17.82
C VAL A 75 -1.38 -16.25 17.97
N ALA A 76 -1.16 -17.00 16.89
CA ALA A 76 -0.30 -18.18 16.90
C ALA A 76 1.14 -17.85 17.35
N ASN A 77 1.69 -16.72 16.88
CA ASN A 77 3.01 -16.24 17.28
C ASN A 77 3.07 -16.02 18.81
N LEU A 78 2.10 -15.31 19.38
CA LEU A 78 2.01 -15.07 20.81
C LEU A 78 1.90 -16.37 21.61
N PHE A 79 1.06 -17.30 21.19
CA PHE A 79 0.90 -18.60 21.86
C PHE A 79 2.18 -19.44 21.83
N LEU A 80 2.83 -19.56 20.67
CA LEU A 80 4.05 -20.37 20.56
C LEU A 80 5.24 -19.77 21.31
N PHE A 81 5.38 -18.43 21.29
CA PHE A 81 6.40 -17.76 22.08
C PHE A 81 6.14 -17.85 23.59
N GLY A 82 4.87 -17.79 24.01
CA GLY A 82 4.49 -17.81 25.42
C GLY A 82 4.49 -19.19 26.07
N LEU A 83 4.11 -20.24 25.33
CA LEU A 83 3.92 -21.59 25.90
C LEU A 83 5.05 -22.58 25.57
N THR A 84 5.79 -22.37 24.49
CA THR A 84 6.79 -23.33 23.99
C THR A 84 8.10 -22.63 23.59
N PRO A 85 8.85 -22.09 24.56
CA PRO A 85 10.06 -21.31 24.27
C PRO A 85 11.19 -22.16 23.67
N ASP A 86 11.24 -23.46 23.93
CA ASP A 86 12.37 -24.32 23.54
C ASP A 86 12.25 -24.94 22.14
N THR A 87 11.19 -24.63 21.39
CA THR A 87 10.95 -25.23 20.08
C THR A 87 11.19 -24.24 18.94
N ARG A 88 12.02 -24.60 17.96
CA ARG A 88 12.30 -23.80 16.74
C ARG A 88 11.05 -23.42 15.93
N TRP A 89 9.98 -24.19 16.10
CA TRP A 89 8.67 -23.98 15.46
C TRP A 89 8.00 -22.67 15.87
N LYS A 90 8.42 -22.04 16.98
CA LYS A 90 7.88 -20.75 17.44
C LYS A 90 8.09 -19.60 16.45
N TYR A 91 9.06 -19.71 15.55
CA TYR A 91 9.36 -18.69 14.54
C TYR A 91 8.55 -18.88 13.25
N VAL A 92 7.80 -19.98 13.08
CA VAL A 92 6.99 -20.24 11.88
C VAL A 92 5.91 -19.17 11.67
N PRO A 93 5.14 -18.74 12.69
CA PRO A 93 4.19 -17.64 12.52
C PRO A 93 4.88 -16.33 12.15
N MET A 94 6.05 -16.04 12.71
CA MET A 94 6.86 -14.86 12.38
C MET A 94 7.30 -14.86 10.91
N LEU A 95 7.72 -16.02 10.39
CA LEU A 95 8.00 -16.22 8.97
C LEU A 95 6.74 -15.98 8.11
N GLY A 96 5.60 -16.53 8.53
CA GLY A 96 4.31 -16.36 7.86
C GLY A 96 3.90 -14.89 7.75
N ILE A 97 4.05 -14.12 8.84
CA ILE A 97 3.76 -12.68 8.87
C ILE A 97 4.65 -11.93 7.87
N GLY A 98 5.96 -12.19 7.89
CA GLY A 98 6.92 -11.56 6.98
C GLY A 98 6.62 -11.89 5.51
N ALA A 99 6.36 -13.17 5.20
CA ALA A 99 6.03 -13.60 3.85
C ALA A 99 4.73 -12.96 3.34
N MET A 100 3.69 -12.92 4.18
CA MET A 100 2.42 -12.29 3.82
C MET A 100 2.57 -10.80 3.56
N ALA A 101 3.29 -10.07 4.42
CA ALA A 101 3.54 -8.65 4.23
C ALA A 101 4.36 -8.34 2.96
N ALA A 102 5.23 -9.27 2.54
CA ALA A 102 5.99 -9.16 1.29
C ALA A 102 5.10 -9.39 0.04
N VAL A 103 4.15 -10.33 0.10
CA VAL A 103 3.23 -10.56 -1.02
C VAL A 103 2.21 -9.41 -1.13
N PHE A 104 1.64 -9.02 0.01
CA PHE A 104 0.55 -8.04 0.12
C PHE A 104 0.95 -6.84 1.01
N PRO A 105 1.67 -5.84 0.46
CA PRO A 105 2.14 -4.67 1.21
C PRO A 105 1.04 -3.60 1.41
N TYR A 106 -0.14 -4.00 1.89
CA TYR A 106 -1.30 -3.12 2.15
C TYR A 106 -1.21 -2.47 3.53
N VAL A 107 -0.20 -1.60 3.71
CA VAL A 107 0.16 -1.06 5.03
C VAL A 107 -0.70 0.12 5.46
N PHE A 108 -1.15 0.98 4.53
CA PHE A 108 -1.91 2.17 4.91
C PHE A 108 -3.37 2.07 4.48
N ALA A 109 -4.27 2.22 5.45
CA ALA A 109 -5.71 2.32 5.21
C ALA A 109 -6.10 3.62 4.47
N ARG A 110 -5.31 4.69 4.64
CA ARG A 110 -5.50 5.98 3.96
C ARG A 110 -4.50 6.14 2.82
N TYR A 111 -5.00 6.33 1.61
CA TYR A 111 -4.16 6.41 0.41
C TYR A 111 -3.30 7.68 0.36
N ASP A 112 -3.73 8.73 1.07
CA ASP A 112 -3.03 10.00 1.25
C ASP A 112 -1.58 9.83 1.74
N ARG A 113 -1.34 8.81 2.58
CA ARG A 113 0.00 8.53 3.10
C ARG A 113 0.96 8.05 2.02
N TYR A 114 0.45 7.44 0.95
CA TYR A 114 1.26 7.08 -0.20
C TYR A 114 1.65 8.30 -1.04
N GLN A 115 0.96 9.44 -0.93
CA GLN A 115 1.27 10.63 -1.74
C GLN A 115 2.67 11.22 -1.44
N ALA A 116 3.20 11.01 -0.23
CA ALA A 116 4.50 11.53 0.17
C ALA A 116 5.68 10.93 -0.63
N LEU A 117 5.63 9.62 -0.89
CA LEU A 117 6.69 8.82 -1.51
C LEU A 117 6.28 8.20 -2.86
N GLY A 118 4.99 8.05 -3.11
CA GLY A 118 4.41 7.31 -4.22
C GLY A 118 4.11 5.86 -3.86
N LEU A 119 2.94 5.38 -4.26
CA LEU A 119 2.44 4.04 -4.04
C LEU A 119 3.42 2.94 -4.51
N LYS A 120 4.08 3.13 -5.66
CA LYS A 120 5.10 2.21 -6.17
C LYS A 120 6.29 2.07 -5.22
N LYS A 121 6.86 3.21 -4.78
CA LYS A 121 8.06 3.21 -3.92
C LYS A 121 7.75 2.61 -2.55
N THR A 122 6.64 3.04 -1.94
CA THR A 122 6.22 2.54 -0.64
C THR A 122 6.00 1.03 -0.65
N THR A 123 5.32 0.52 -1.68
CA THR A 123 5.10 -0.92 -1.89
C THR A 123 6.44 -1.67 -1.95
N VAL A 124 7.40 -1.19 -2.73
CA VAL A 124 8.72 -1.83 -2.85
C VAL A 124 9.48 -1.81 -1.52
N ILE A 125 9.50 -0.69 -0.82
CA ILE A 125 10.18 -0.58 0.49
C ILE A 125 9.60 -1.58 1.49
N ILE A 126 8.27 -1.63 1.62
CA ILE A 126 7.60 -2.57 2.52
C ILE A 126 7.95 -4.01 2.16
N ARG A 127 7.96 -4.35 0.86
CA ARG A 127 8.32 -5.70 0.41
C ARG A 127 9.72 -6.09 0.81
N VAL A 128 10.69 -5.19 0.64
CA VAL A 128 12.09 -5.44 1.00
C VAL A 128 12.23 -5.63 2.50
N VAL A 129 11.62 -4.75 3.31
CA VAL A 129 11.65 -4.86 4.77
C VAL A 129 10.98 -6.15 5.25
N ALA A 130 9.82 -6.48 4.70
CA ALA A 130 9.10 -7.71 5.02
C ALA A 130 9.87 -8.98 4.61
N ALA A 131 10.52 -8.96 3.44
CA ALA A 131 11.36 -10.06 2.98
C ALA A 131 12.60 -10.24 3.88
N ALA A 132 13.23 -9.14 4.32
CA ALA A 132 14.33 -9.20 5.28
C ALA A 132 13.89 -9.80 6.62
N PHE A 133 12.71 -9.42 7.12
CA PHE A 133 12.13 -9.98 8.34
C PHE A 133 11.80 -11.48 8.20
N ALA A 134 11.23 -11.87 7.06
CA ALA A 134 10.98 -13.28 6.74
C ALA A 134 12.28 -14.09 6.67
N ALA A 135 13.32 -13.56 6.01
CA ALA A 135 14.63 -14.21 5.94
C ALA A 135 15.27 -14.36 7.32
N PHE A 136 15.14 -13.35 8.18
CA PHE A 136 15.60 -13.42 9.56
C PHE A 136 14.86 -14.51 10.36
N ALA A 137 13.53 -14.58 10.25
CA ALA A 137 12.75 -15.65 10.87
C ALA A 137 13.14 -17.03 10.35
N ALA A 138 13.36 -17.18 9.04
CA ALA A 138 13.84 -18.42 8.44
C ALA A 138 15.21 -18.83 8.98
N ALA A 139 16.14 -17.88 9.10
CA ALA A 139 17.45 -18.14 9.67
C ALA A 139 17.34 -18.67 11.11
N LEU A 140 16.47 -18.08 11.94
CA LEU A 140 16.21 -18.56 13.30
C LEU A 140 15.60 -19.96 13.36
N ILE A 141 14.78 -20.35 12.38
CA ILE A 141 14.23 -21.71 12.29
C ILE A 141 15.32 -22.74 11.95
N ILE A 142 16.32 -22.33 11.16
CA ILE A 142 17.39 -23.22 10.70
C ILE A 142 18.48 -23.37 11.78
N THR A 143 18.78 -22.29 12.51
CA THR A 143 19.91 -22.25 13.47
C THR A 143 19.55 -22.69 14.89
N TYR A 144 18.27 -22.69 15.26
CA TYR A 144 17.75 -23.15 16.56
C TYR A 144 16.94 -24.45 16.38
#